data_AF-A0A354I636-F1
#
_entry.id   AF-A0A354I636-F1
#
_cell.length_a   1.000
_cell.length_b   1.000
_cell.length_c   1.000
_cell.angle_alpha   90.00
_cell.angle_beta   90.00
_cell.angle_gamma   90.00
#
_symmetry.space_group_name_H-M   'P 1'
#
loop_
_entity.id
_entity.type
_entity.pdbx_description
1 polymer ?
#
loop_
_entity_poly.entity_id
_entity_poly.type
_entity_poly.pdbx_seq_one_letter_code
_entity_poly.pdbx_strand_id
1 'polypeptide(L)' 'MGILGIIYMIAGYWAVGETIYANKIRIGTAQNLFLSRFILGFAFGFILIPIAIIKKIIMH' A
#
# COMPACT_ATOMS: atom_id res chain seq x y z
N MET A 1 -1.06 -6.14 19.31
CA MET A 1 -0.47 -6.11 17.96
C MET A 1 1.03 -5.96 18.10
N GLY A 2 1.81 -7.02 17.91
CA GLY A 2 3.28 -6.98 18.06
C GLY A 2 3.99 -6.32 16.88
N ILE A 3 5.33 -6.36 16.88
CA ILE A 3 6.20 -5.78 15.85
C ILE A 3 5.78 -6.16 14.42
N LEU A 4 5.32 -7.41 14.24
CA LEU A 4 4.86 -7.95 12.95
C LEU A 4 3.61 -7.24 12.41
N GLY A 5 2.70 -6.81 13.28
CA GLY A 5 1.51 -6.06 12.88
C GLY A 5 1.85 -4.66 12.38
N ILE A 6 2.86 -4.02 12.98
CA ILE A 6 3.36 -2.70 12.55
C ILE A 6 4.05 -2.81 11.19
N ILE A 7 4.90 -3.83 11.02
CA ILE A 7 5.57 -4.09 9.73
C ILE A 7 4.53 -4.36 8.63
N TYR A 8 3.49 -5.14 8.93
CA TYR A 8 2.41 -5.41 7.98
C TYR A 8 1.66 -4.13 7.57
N MET A 9 1.35 -3.23 8.52
CA MET A 9 0.67 -1.96 8.20
C MET A 9 1.54 -1.05 7.33
N ILE A 10 2.84 -0.93 7.64
CA ILE A 10 3.78 -0.11 6.86
C ILE A 10 3.96 -0.69 5.46
N ALA A 11 4.17 -2.01 5.36
CA ALA A 11 4.32 -2.71 4.08
C ALA A 11 3.04 -2.64 3.24
N GLY A 12 1.87 -2.79 3.86
CA GLY A 12 0.57 -2.66 3.19
C GLY A 12 0.33 -1.25 2.67
N TYR A 13 0.65 -0.22 3.47
CA TYR A 13 0.54 1.19 3.04
C TYR A 13 1.45 1.48 1.84
N TRP A 14 2.69 1.00 1.86
CA TRP A 14 3.63 1.14 0.75
C TRP A 14 3.16 0.39 -0.50
N ALA A 15 2.73 -0.87 -0.34
CA ALA A 15 2.28 -1.72 -1.44
C ALA A 15 1.09 -1.13 -2.19
N VAL A 16 0.13 -0.52 -1.50
CA VAL A 16 -1.02 0.18 -2.12
C VAL A 16 -0.55 1.35 -2.99
N GLY A 17 0.50 2.04 -2.57
CA GLY A 17 1.14 3.11 -3.34
C GLY A 17 1.71 2.62 -4.68
N GLU A 18 2.40 1.49 -4.67
CA GLU A 18 3.07 0.88 -5.85
C GLU A 18 2.13 0.08 -6.77
N THR A 19 1.00 -0.40 -6.25
CA THR A 19 0.08 -1.27 -7.00
C THR A 19 -1.12 -0.50 -7.51
N ILE A 20 -1.99 -0.04 -6.60
CA ILE A 20 -3.28 0.61 -6.90
C ILE A 20 -3.07 2.05 -7.35
N TYR A 21 -2.14 2.75 -6.69
CA TYR A 21 -1.89 4.17 -6.95
C TYR A 21 -0.65 4.45 -7.79
N ALA A 22 0.00 3.42 -8.33
CA ALA A 22 1.05 3.62 -9.30
C ALA A 22 0.51 4.39 -10.50
N ASN A 23 1.17 5.50 -10.82
CA ASN A 23 0.86 6.38 -11.94
C ASN A 23 -0.55 7.05 -11.88
N LYS A 24 -1.16 7.13 -10.70
CA LYS A 24 -2.42 7.86 -10.49
C LYS A 24 -2.18 9.13 -9.69
N ILE A 25 -2.42 10.29 -10.31
CA ILE A 25 -2.44 11.58 -9.58
C ILE A 25 -3.77 11.67 -8.83
N ARG A 26 -3.71 11.65 -7.50
CA ARG A 26 -4.91 11.73 -6.64
C ARG A 26 -5.00 13.12 -6.02
N ILE A 27 -6.10 13.82 -6.32
CA ILE A 27 -6.40 15.14 -5.79
C ILE A 27 -7.53 14.98 -4.77
N GLY A 28 -7.27 15.37 -3.53
CA GLY A 28 -8.21 15.25 -2.41
C GLY A 28 -7.56 15.69 -1.11
N THR A 29 -8.34 15.72 -0.02
CA THR A 29 -7.84 16.11 1.30
C THR A 29 -6.79 15.12 1.80
N ALA A 30 -5.74 15.62 2.46
CA ALA A 30 -4.63 14.81 2.99
C ALA A 30 -5.13 13.61 3.85
N GLN A 31 -6.14 13.84 4.68
CA GLN A 31 -6.77 12.81 5.50
C GLN A 31 -7.41 11.70 4.66
N ASN A 32 -8.10 12.04 3.57
CA ASN A 32 -8.80 11.07 2.73
C ASN A 32 -7.81 10.22 1.89
N LEU A 33 -6.71 10.83 1.47
CA LEU A 33 -5.61 10.15 0.80
C LEU A 33 -4.91 9.15 1.74
N PHE A 34 -4.65 9.56 2.98
CA PHE A 34 -4.06 8.70 3.98
C PHE A 34 -5.00 7.55 4.37
N LEU A 35 -6.25 7.85 4.70
CA LEU A 35 -7.22 6.87 5.17
C LEU A 35 -7.56 5.84 4.10
N SER A 36 -7.70 6.26 2.83
CA SER A 36 -7.93 5.32 1.72
C SER A 36 -6.75 4.37 1.50
N ARG A 37 -5.50 4.86 1.63
CA ARG A 37 -4.31 4.01 1.58
C ARG A 37 -4.23 3.07 2.78
N PHE A 38 -4.56 3.55 3.96
CA PHE A 38 -4.54 2.77 5.20
C PHE A 38 -5.57 1.64 5.19
N ILE A 39 -6.81 1.93 4.81
CA ILE A 39 -7.89 0.93 4.73
C ILE A 39 -7.56 -0.13 3.67
N LEU A 40 -7.12 0.28 2.48
CA LEU A 40 -6.75 -0.68 1.43
C LEU A 40 -5.51 -1.50 1.80
N GLY A 41 -4.54 -0.88 2.48
CA GLY A 41 -3.33 -1.57 2.93
C GLY A 41 -3.62 -2.57 4.03
N PHE A 42 -4.58 -2.26 4.91
CA PHE A 42 -5.04 -3.18 5.94
C PHE A 42 -5.86 -4.33 5.35
N ALA A 43 -6.85 -4.02 4.50
CA ALA A 43 -7.77 -5.00 3.93
C ALA A 43 -7.12 -5.92 2.89
N PHE A 44 -6.25 -5.38 2.03
CA PHE A 44 -5.66 -6.10 0.90
C PHE A 44 -4.14 -6.27 1.00
N GLY A 45 -3.51 -5.88 2.12
CA GLY A 45 -2.05 -5.94 2.30
C GLY A 45 -1.45 -7.31 2.00
N PHE A 46 -2.12 -8.39 2.38
CA PHE A 46 -1.69 -9.77 2.13
C PHE A 46 -1.42 -10.06 0.64
N ILE A 47 -2.25 -9.51 -0.26
CA ILE A 47 -2.13 -9.71 -1.71
C ILE A 47 -1.32 -8.57 -2.35
N LEU A 48 -1.48 -7.34 -1.87
CA LEU A 48 -0.81 -6.18 -2.45
C LEU A 48 0.69 -6.18 -2.19
N ILE A 49 1.16 -6.64 -1.03
CA ILE A 49 2.60 -6.73 -0.71
C ILE A 49 3.37 -7.60 -1.71
N PRO A 50 2.98 -8.87 -1.97
CA PRO A 50 3.68 -9.69 -2.96
C PRO A 50 3.57 -9.12 -4.37
N ILE A 51 2.41 -8.58 -4.77
CA ILE A 51 2.25 -7.93 -6.08
C ILE A 51 3.19 -6.72 -6.20
N ALA A 52 3.30 -5.88 -5.17
CA ALA A 52 4.20 -4.74 -5.17
C ALA A 52 5.66 -5.16 -5.34
N ILE A 53 6.08 -6.23 -4.66
CA ILE A 53 7.43 -6.79 -4.78
C ILE A 53 7.68 -7.30 -6.21
N ILE A 54 6.76 -8.10 -6.76
CA ILE A 54 6.85 -8.60 -8.14
C ILE A 54 6.96 -7.45 -9.13
N LYS A 55 6.12 -6.42 -8.97
CA LYS A 55 6.12 -5.24 -9.84
C LYS A 55 7.46 -4.51 -9.79
N LYS A 56 8.04 -4.35 -8.60
CA LYS A 56 9.36 -3.73 -8.42
C LYS A 56 10.51 -4.53 -9.03
N ILE A 57 10.42 -5.86 -9.00
CA ILE A 57 11.45 -6.74 -9.56
C ILE A 57 11.35 -6.82 -11.09
N ILE A 58 10.13 -6.85 -11.64
CA ILE A 58 9.89 -7.00 -13.09
C ILE A 58 10.02 -5.65 -13.83
N MET A 59 9.57 -4.55 -13.24
CA MET A 59 9.64 -3.20 -13.84
C MET A 59 10.83 -2.39 -13.30
N HIS A 60 12.00 -3.03 -13.14
CA HIS A 60 13.25 -2.32 -12.84
C HIS A 60 13.78 -1.57 -14.08
#